data_AF-K7MZ29-F1
#
_entry.id   AF-K7MZ29-F1
#
_cell.length_a   1.000
_cell.length_b   1.000
_cell.length_c   1.000
_cell.angle_alpha   90.00
_cell.angle_beta   90.00
_cell.angle_gamma   90.00
#
_symmetry.space_group_name_H-M   'P 1'
#
loop_
_entity.id
_entity.type
_entity.pdbx_description
1 polymer ?
#
loop_
_entity_poly.entity_id
_entity_poly.type
_entity_poly.pdbx_seq_one_letter_code
_entity_poly.pdbx_strand_id
1 'polypeptide(L)' 'MQLEIPDKDILALMKENFDFRPGMIAINLDLMRGGNFRFQKTAAYGHFGRDDPDFTWETIKILKPNA' A
#
# COMPACT_ATOMS: atom_id res chain seq x y z
N MET A 1 7.35 6.22 -21.17
CA MET A 1 6.76 5.00 -21.73
C MET A 1 6.32 4.16 -20.54
N GLN A 2 5.01 4.12 -20.25
CA GLN A 2 4.50 3.16 -19.27
C GLN A 2 4.60 1.80 -19.95
N LEU A 3 5.38 0.88 -19.38
CA LEU A 3 5.43 -0.49 -19.89
C LEU A 3 4.12 -1.16 -19.50
N GLU A 4 3.28 -1.42 -20.49
CA GLU A 4 2.13 -2.30 -20.33
C GLU A 4 2.64 -3.75 -20.47
N ILE A 5 2.45 -4.54 -19.41
CA ILE A 5 2.79 -5.97 -19.38
C ILE A 5 1.49 -6.77 -19.17
N PRO A 6 1.44 -8.06 -19.58
CA PRO A 6 0.29 -8.92 -19.31
C PRO A 6 -0.08 -9.00 -17.81
N ASP A 7 -1.37 -9.11 -17.50
CA ASP A 7 -1.88 -9.22 -16.12
C ASP A 7 -1.22 -10.33 -15.30
N LYS A 8 -0.84 -11.44 -15.94
CA LYS A 8 -0.12 -12.54 -15.29
C LYS A 8 1.24 -12.10 -14.72
N ASP A 9 1.91 -11.18 -15.41
CA ASP A 9 3.23 -10.67 -15.04
C ASP A 9 3.07 -9.57 -13.97
N ILE A 10 2.00 -8.78 -14.05
CA ILE A 10 1.57 -7.88 -12.95
C ILE A 10 1.31 -8.70 -11.67
N LEU A 11 0.54 -9.79 -11.77
CA LEU A 11 0.23 -10.66 -10.63
C LEU A 11 1.49 -11.28 -10.02
N ALA A 12 2.42 -11.74 -10.85
CA ALA A 12 3.72 -12.25 -10.38
C ALA A 12 4.49 -11.16 -9.62
N LEU A 13 4.57 -9.95 -10.19
CA LEU A 13 5.22 -8.79 -9.58
C LEU A 13 4.55 -8.42 -8.24
N MET A 14 3.21 -8.46 -8.16
CA MET A 14 2.49 -8.22 -6.89
C MET A 14 2.88 -9.25 -5.83
N LYS A 15 2.87 -10.55 -6.17
CA LYS A 15 3.20 -11.62 -5.21
C LYS A 15 4.65 -11.57 -4.73
N GLU A 16 5.57 -11.13 -5.57
CA GLU A 16 6.98 -10.97 -5.21
C GLU A 16 7.21 -9.75 -4.30
N ASN A 17 6.45 -8.67 -4.50
CA ASN A 17 6.72 -7.40 -3.85
C ASN A 17 5.83 -7.10 -2.64
N PHE A 18 4.70 -7.77 -2.46
CA PHE A 18 3.79 -7.52 -1.35
C PHE A 18 3.65 -8.76 -0.47
N ASP A 19 3.87 -8.58 0.83
CA ASP A 19 3.60 -9.61 1.82
C ASP A 19 2.14 -9.49 2.28
N PHE A 20 1.29 -10.34 1.71
CA PHE A 20 -0.15 -10.32 1.98
C PHE A 20 -0.56 -11.05 3.26
N ARG A 21 0.38 -11.51 4.10
CA ARG A 21 0.04 -12.09 5.41
C ARG A 21 -0.53 -10.99 6.32
N PRO A 22 -1.65 -11.19 7.03
CA PRO A 22 -2.29 -10.13 7.82
C PRO A 22 -1.37 -9.41 8.81
N GLY A 23 -0.50 -10.16 9.51
CA GLY A 23 0.48 -9.57 10.43
C GLY A 23 1.54 -8.72 9.72
N MET A 24 1.95 -9.11 8.52
CA MET A 24 2.92 -8.36 7.74
C MET A 24 2.32 -7.13 7.09
N ILE A 25 1.04 -7.17 6.71
CA ILE A 25 0.30 -5.96 6.29
C ILE A 25 0.28 -4.94 7.43
N ALA A 26 -0.07 -5.37 8.65
CA ALA A 26 -0.10 -4.48 9.83
C ALA A 26 1.27 -3.86 10.14
N ILE A 27 2.36 -4.63 10.00
CA ILE A 27 3.73 -4.14 10.20
C ILE A 27 4.16 -3.20 9.07
N ASN A 28 4.03 -3.63 7.81
CA ASN A 28 4.50 -2.89 6.63
C ASN A 28 3.77 -1.55 6.44
N LEU A 29 2.50 -1.48 6.83
CA LEU A 29 1.70 -0.26 6.82
C LEU A 29 1.70 0.46 8.18
N ASP A 30 2.46 0.00 9.17
CA ASP A 30 2.56 0.66 10.48
C ASP A 30 1.19 0.88 11.17
N LEU A 31 0.27 -0.07 11.01
CA LEU A 31 -1.14 0.10 11.43
C LEU A 31 -1.34 0.06 12.94
N MET A 32 -0.36 -0.42 13.69
CA MET A 32 -0.41 -0.47 15.15
C MET A 32 0.19 0.78 15.82
N ARG A 33 0.72 1.74 15.06
CA ARG A 33 1.19 3.02 15.62
C ARG A 33 0.04 3.78 16.26
N GLY A 34 0.14 3.98 17.57
CA GLY A 34 -0.75 4.85 18.34
C GLY A 34 -0.46 6.33 18.11
N GLY A 35 -1.42 7.18 18.48
CA GLY A 35 -1.32 8.64 18.35
C GLY A 35 -1.93 9.19 17.05
N ASN A 36 -1.81 10.52 16.87
CA ASN A 36 -2.28 11.31 15.73
C ASN A 36 -3.75 11.17 15.32
N PHE A 37 -4.58 10.45 16.09
CA PHE A 37 -5.98 10.16 15.75
C PHE A 37 -6.14 9.57 14.33
N ARG A 38 -5.14 8.80 13.84
CA ARG A 38 -5.08 8.29 12.46
C ARG A 38 -6.40 7.67 11.99
N PHE A 39 -6.92 6.70 12.74
CA PHE A 39 -8.16 6.00 12.37
C PHE A 39 -9.42 6.85 12.55
N GLN A 40 -9.38 7.89 13.40
CA GLN A 40 -10.47 8.85 13.48
C GLN A 40 -10.47 9.75 12.24
N LYS A 41 -9.30 10.16 11.74
CA LYS A 41 -9.18 10.93 10.50
C LYS A 41 -9.77 10.20 9.28
N THR A 42 -9.75 8.87 9.25
CA THR A 42 -10.33 8.08 8.16
C THR A 42 -11.86 7.97 8.22
N ALA A 43 -12.49 8.29 9.36
CA ALA A 43 -13.92 8.07 9.59
C ALA A 43 -14.85 9.02 8.80
N ALA A 44 -14.31 10.05 8.16
CA ALA A 44 -15.03 10.97 7.28
C ALA A 44 -14.17 11.30 6.05
N TYR A 45 -14.84 11.65 4.95
CA TYR A 45 -14.20 11.99 3.66
C TYR A 45 -13.40 10.86 3.00
N GLY A 46 -13.64 9.62 3.41
CA GLY A 46 -13.04 8.42 2.80
C GLY A 46 -11.66 8.06 3.37
N HIS A 47 -11.32 6.78 3.18
CA HIS A 47 -10.05 6.19 3.60
C HIS A 47 -8.93 6.35 2.57
N PHE A 48 -9.30 6.54 1.30
CA PHE A 48 -8.38 6.50 0.16
C PHE A 48 -8.29 7.85 -0.56
N GLY A 49 -7.19 8.08 -1.30
CA GLY A 49 -6.97 9.28 -2.11
C GLY A 49 -6.66 10.52 -1.26
N ARG A 50 -5.93 10.35 -0.17
CA ARG A 50 -5.59 11.42 0.77
C ARG A 50 -4.09 11.45 1.07
N ASP A 51 -3.47 12.62 0.94
CA ASP A 51 -2.03 12.81 1.13
C ASP A 51 -1.60 12.94 2.61
N ASP A 52 -2.41 12.42 3.55
CA ASP A 52 -2.09 12.45 4.97
C ASP A 52 -0.95 11.44 5.25
N PRO A 53 0.18 11.85 5.85
CA PRO A 53 1.33 10.96 6.09
C PRO A 53 1.01 9.81 7.07
N ASP A 54 -0.10 9.88 7.80
CA ASP A 54 -0.56 8.75 8.59
C ASP A 54 -1.20 7.65 7.74
N PHE A 55 -1.59 7.92 6.49
CA PHE A 55 -2.24 6.96 5.59
C PHE A 55 -1.19 6.27 4.74
N THR A 56 -0.41 5.43 5.39
CA THR A 56 0.76 4.73 4.83
C THR A 56 0.44 3.88 3.61
N TRP A 57 -0.81 3.45 3.43
CA TRP A 57 -1.28 2.72 2.24
C TRP A 57 -1.33 3.56 0.96
N GLU A 58 -1.38 4.90 1.07
CA GLU A 58 -1.29 5.81 -0.07
C GLU A 58 0.16 6.03 -0.54
N THR A 59 1.15 5.50 0.19
CA THR A 59 2.56 5.64 -0.21
C THR A 59 2.89 4.65 -1.33
N ILE A 60 3.16 5.18 -2.52
CA ILE A 60 3.47 4.39 -3.71
C ILE A 60 4.74 3.58 -3.51
N LYS A 61 4.63 2.25 -3.65
CA LYS A 61 5.78 1.35 -3.76
C LYS A 61 6.25 1.29 -5.22
N ILE A 62 7.50 1.68 -5.46
CA ILE A 62 8.11 1.57 -6.79
C ILE A 62 8.45 0.10 -7.07
N LEU A 63 7.87 -0.46 -8.13
CA LEU A 63 8.12 -1.82 -8.58
C LEU A 63 8.93 -1.79 -9.87
N LYS A 64 9.85 -2.74 -10.02
CA LYS A 64 10.62 -2.94 -11.25
C LYS A 64 10.26 -4.30 -11.82
N PRO A 65 9.68 -4.37 -13.03
CA PRO A 65 9.54 -5.64 -13.72
C PRO A 65 10.90 -6.31 -13.87
N ASN A 66 10.96 -7.63 -13.69
CA ASN A 66 12.14 -8.40 -14.06
C ASN A 66 12.31 -8.26 -15.58
N ALA A 67 13.50 -7.82 -16.01
CA ALA A 67 13.82 -7.53 -17.41
C ALA A 67 13.70 -8.77 -18.31
#